data_AF-A0A368GXY1-F1
#
_entry.id   AF-A0A368GXY1-F1
#
_cell.length_a   1.000
_cell.length_b   1.000
_cell.length_c   1.000
_cell.angle_alpha   90.00
_cell.angle_beta   90.00
_cell.angle_gamma   90.00
#
_symmetry.space_group_name_H-M   'P 1'
#
loop_
_entity.id
_entity.type
_entity.pdbx_description
1 polymer ?
#
loop_
_entity_poly.entity_id
_entity_poly.type
_entity_poly.pdbx_seq_one_letter_code
_entity_poly.pdbx_strand_id
1 'polypeptide(L)'
;MGPVTRSMTHSSDSSAVATTPVSSSERVTAPLAGALANLDDASTVHGKEAKELRDAATEALVNVWRDARQSTSQLAQQFNQVRAATAGQDSNTQKERVLEEFVARLRSDIRYFVKLDNPTTFEQAVTKAQTVEQLLSEAASERLMNPTATPQTVA
;
A
#
# COMPACT_ATOMS: atom_id res chain seq x y z
N MET A 1 50.03 43.97 -21.09
CA MET A 1 49.16 43.83 -19.90
C MET A 1 47.71 43.74 -20.38
N GLY A 2 47.15 42.53 -20.40
CA GLY A 2 45.73 42.27 -20.64
C GLY A 2 45.28 41.16 -19.69
N PRO A 3 44.10 41.25 -19.05
CA PRO A 3 43.75 40.33 -17.97
C PRO A 3 43.35 38.95 -18.48
N VAL A 4 43.87 37.92 -17.81
CA VAL A 4 43.52 36.51 -18.00
C VAL A 4 42.20 36.23 -17.28
N THR A 5 41.16 35.83 -18.01
CA THR A 5 39.90 35.33 -17.47
C THR A 5 40.05 33.87 -17.06
N ARG A 6 39.95 33.57 -15.77
CA ARG A 6 39.86 32.18 -15.26
C ARG A 6 38.40 31.89 -14.91
N SER A 7 37.74 31.10 -15.76
CA SER A 7 36.41 30.56 -15.48
C SER A 7 36.49 29.56 -14.34
N MET A 8 35.88 29.90 -13.20
CA MET A 8 35.62 28.98 -12.10
C MET A 8 34.29 28.27 -12.39
N THR A 9 34.33 26.97 -12.63
CA THR A 9 33.14 26.10 -12.64
C THR A 9 32.80 25.74 -11.20
N HIS A 10 31.74 26.34 -10.66
CA HIS A 10 31.17 25.94 -9.39
C HIS A 10 30.35 24.66 -9.64
N SER A 11 30.88 23.51 -9.23
CA SER A 11 30.17 22.24 -9.24
C SER A 11 29.12 22.27 -8.13
N SER A 12 27.90 22.67 -8.47
CA SER A 12 26.74 22.49 -7.60
C SER A 12 26.34 21.02 -7.63
N ASP A 13 26.83 20.25 -6.67
CA ASP A 13 26.33 18.91 -6.38
C ASP A 13 24.95 19.05 -5.70
N SER A 14 23.94 19.38 -6.50
CA SER A 14 22.54 19.25 -6.11
C SER A 14 22.20 17.77 -6.11
N SER A 15 22.54 17.09 -5.02
CA SER A 15 21.87 15.85 -4.66
C SER A 15 20.39 16.18 -4.42
N ALA A 16 19.61 16.12 -5.50
CA ALA A 16 18.18 15.97 -5.41
C ALA A 16 17.93 14.67 -4.64
N VAL A 17 17.56 14.81 -3.36
CA VAL A 17 16.86 13.75 -2.64
C VAL A 17 15.64 13.44 -3.48
N ALA A 18 15.73 12.38 -4.27
CA ALA A 18 14.58 11.75 -4.85
C ALA A 18 13.74 11.33 -3.65
N THR A 19 12.64 12.06 -3.42
CA THR A 19 11.55 11.59 -2.58
C THR A 19 11.03 10.34 -3.26
N THR A 20 11.63 9.19 -2.92
CA THR A 20 11.06 7.90 -3.25
C THR A 20 9.63 7.92 -2.73
N PRO A 21 8.62 7.63 -3.57
CA PRO A 21 7.26 7.53 -3.09
C PRO A 21 7.27 6.48 -1.98
N VAL A 22 7.06 6.94 -0.74
CA VAL A 22 7.13 6.13 0.48
C VAL A 22 6.25 4.91 0.24
N SER A 23 6.85 3.72 0.24
CA SER A 23 6.13 2.49 -0.04
C SER A 23 5.00 2.35 0.96
N SER A 24 3.82 1.85 0.56
CA SER A 24 2.68 1.68 1.47
C SER A 24 3.07 0.88 2.72
N SER A 25 4.00 -0.05 2.58
CA SER A 25 4.59 -0.83 3.67
C SER A 25 5.35 0.03 4.69
N GLU A 26 6.07 1.05 4.23
CA GLU A 26 6.90 1.92 5.07
C GLU A 26 6.01 2.89 5.89
N ARG A 27 4.87 3.32 5.34
CA ARG A 27 3.85 4.07 6.10
C ARG A 27 3.23 3.28 7.25
N VAL A 28 3.06 1.97 7.06
CA VAL A 28 2.43 1.09 8.07
C VAL A 28 3.39 0.81 9.24
N THR A 29 4.69 0.69 8.96
CA THR A 29 5.73 0.44 9.97
C THR A 29 6.44 1.69 10.47
N ALA A 30 6.17 2.87 9.92
CA ALA A 30 6.83 4.13 10.28
C ALA A 30 6.85 4.43 11.79
N PRO A 31 5.76 4.23 12.57
CA PRO A 31 5.80 4.45 14.01
C PRO A 31 6.79 3.52 14.73
N LEU A 32 6.86 2.26 14.30
CA LEU A 32 7.79 1.26 14.83
C LEU A 32 9.24 1.57 14.44
N ALA A 33 9.48 1.96 13.18
CA ALA A 33 10.80 2.36 12.70
C ALA A 33 11.32 3.60 13.44
N GLY A 34 10.44 4.57 13.70
CA GLY A 34 10.78 5.76 14.50
C GLY A 34 11.08 5.42 15.96
N ALA A 35 10.32 4.51 16.57
CA ALA A 35 10.60 4.04 17.93
C ALA A 35 11.97 3.35 18.00
N LEU A 36 12.28 2.48 17.05
CA LEU A 36 13.57 1.77 16.97
C LEU A 36 14.74 2.71 16.71
N ALA A 37 14.58 3.74 15.87
CA ALA A 37 15.64 4.71 15.57
C ALA A 37 16.09 5.52 16.80
N ASN A 38 15.26 5.59 17.85
CA ASN A 38 15.59 6.29 19.09
C ASN A 38 16.24 5.38 20.14
N LEU A 39 16.32 4.06 19.92
CA LEU A 39 17.04 3.13 20.79
C LEU A 39 18.45 2.89 20.24
N ASP A 40 19.46 3.16 21.07
CA ASP A 40 20.84 2.78 20.80
C ASP A 40 21.08 1.31 21.19
N ASP A 41 21.74 0.55 20.32
CA ASP A 41 21.92 -0.91 20.46
C ASP A 41 22.74 -1.30 21.71
N ALA A 42 23.56 -0.38 22.24
CA ALA A 42 24.42 -0.61 23.40
C ALA A 42 23.81 -0.13 24.73
N SER A 43 22.64 0.52 24.69
CA SER A 43 22.05 1.17 25.86
C SER A 43 21.14 0.23 26.66
N THR A 44 21.08 0.44 27.98
CA THR A 44 20.14 -0.30 28.83
C THR A 44 18.72 0.21 28.56
N VAL A 45 17.83 -0.67 28.11
CA VAL A 45 16.44 -0.31 27.83
C VAL A 45 15.69 -0.04 29.14
N HIS A 46 15.22 1.20 29.30
CA HIS A 46 14.40 1.57 30.45
C HIS A 46 12.95 1.15 30.23
N GLY A 47 12.20 0.90 31.31
CA GLY A 47 10.81 0.45 31.22
C GLY A 47 9.89 1.39 30.41
N LYS A 48 10.22 2.69 30.35
CA LYS A 48 9.53 3.68 29.50
C LYS A 48 9.76 3.40 28.01
N GLU A 49 11.01 3.20 27.59
CA GLU A 49 11.40 2.91 26.20
C GLU A 49 10.83 1.56 25.74
N ALA A 50 10.84 0.55 26.62
CA ALA A 50 10.22 -0.74 26.35
C ALA A 50 8.70 -0.62 26.13
N LYS A 51 8.03 0.25 26.90
CA LYS A 51 6.60 0.51 26.73
C LYS A 51 6.32 1.23 25.40
N GLU A 52 7.09 2.26 25.08
CA GLU A 52 6.96 3.00 23.82
C GLU A 52 7.17 2.08 22.61
N LEU A 53 8.18 1.21 22.65
CA LEU A 53 8.42 0.22 21.61
C LEU A 53 7.26 -0.76 21.46
N ARG A 54 6.71 -1.27 22.57
CA ARG A 54 5.55 -2.17 22.55
C ARG A 54 4.32 -1.49 21.97
N ASP A 55 4.05 -0.26 22.37
CA ASP A 55 2.88 0.48 21.91
C ASP A 55 3.02 0.80 20.41
N ALA A 56 4.21 1.20 19.94
CA ALA A 56 4.51 1.39 18.51
C ALA A 56 4.43 0.09 17.69
N ALA A 57 4.89 -1.03 18.25
CA ALA A 57 4.75 -2.34 17.61
C ALA A 57 3.28 -2.76 17.50
N THR A 58 2.50 -2.53 18.55
CA THR A 58 1.05 -2.78 18.56
C THR A 58 0.35 -1.93 17.51
N GLU A 59 0.71 -0.64 17.43
CA GLU A 59 0.17 0.27 16.42
C GLU A 59 0.51 -0.19 14.99
N ALA A 60 1.76 -0.57 14.73
CA ALA A 60 2.17 -1.10 13.43
C ALA A 60 1.38 -2.37 13.06
N LEU A 61 1.18 -3.30 14.00
CA LEU A 61 0.37 -4.50 13.79
C LEU A 61 -1.10 -4.17 13.47
N VAL A 62 -1.70 -3.24 14.22
CA VAL A 62 -3.06 -2.77 13.95
C VAL A 62 -3.16 -2.11 12.58
N ASN A 63 -2.15 -1.35 12.19
CA ASN A 63 -2.08 -0.72 10.88
C ASN A 63 -1.96 -1.75 9.76
N VAL A 64 -1.12 -2.80 9.91
CA VAL A 64 -1.04 -3.93 8.95
C VAL A 64 -2.38 -4.64 8.85
N TRP A 65 -3.02 -4.93 9.98
CA TRP A 65 -4.32 -5.61 9.99
C TRP A 65 -5.41 -4.80 9.30
N ARG A 66 -5.42 -3.48 9.53
CA ARG A 66 -6.35 -2.56 8.87
C ARG A 66 -6.08 -2.48 7.37
N ASP A 67 -4.81 -2.38 6.95
CA ASP A 67 -4.41 -2.37 5.54
C ASP A 67 -4.85 -3.66 4.84
N ALA A 68 -4.57 -4.81 5.46
CA ALA A 68 -4.99 -6.13 4.97
C ALA A 68 -6.52 -6.32 4.90
N ARG A 69 -7.31 -5.49 5.62
CA ARG A 69 -8.77 -5.55 5.63
C ARG A 69 -9.43 -4.34 4.99
N GLN A 70 -8.67 -3.51 4.28
CA GLN A 70 -9.26 -2.42 3.50
C GLN A 70 -10.29 -2.99 2.52
N SER A 71 -11.40 -2.28 2.38
CA SER A 71 -12.38 -2.61 1.36
C SER A 71 -11.84 -2.27 -0.02
N THR A 72 -12.33 -2.96 -1.04
CA THR A 72 -11.96 -2.70 -2.44
C THR A 72 -12.23 -1.24 -2.82
N SER A 73 -13.33 -0.66 -2.32
CA SER A 73 -13.72 0.72 -2.58
C SER A 73 -12.72 1.74 -2.01
N GLN A 74 -12.24 1.54 -0.78
CA GLN A 74 -11.24 2.40 -0.16
C GLN A 74 -9.91 2.31 -0.91
N LEU A 75 -9.51 1.09 -1.30
CA LEU A 75 -8.30 0.89 -2.08
C LEU A 75 -8.39 1.60 -3.45
N ALA A 76 -9.49 1.43 -4.17
CA ALA A 76 -9.72 2.11 -5.45
C ALA A 76 -9.68 3.64 -5.33
N GLN A 77 -10.24 4.21 -4.26
CA GLN A 77 -10.16 5.65 -3.98
C GLN A 77 -8.72 6.12 -3.78
N GLN A 78 -7.89 5.38 -3.04
CA GLN A 78 -6.47 5.72 -2.87
C GLN A 78 -5.73 5.74 -4.21
N PHE A 79 -5.97 4.75 -5.08
CA PHE A 79 -5.36 4.70 -6.41
C PHE A 79 -5.81 5.83 -7.32
N ASN A 80 -7.08 6.24 -7.24
CA ASN A 80 -7.58 7.41 -7.97
C ASN A 80 -6.88 8.71 -7.54
N GLN A 81 -6.59 8.88 -6.25
CA GLN A 81 -5.82 10.02 -5.75
C GLN A 81 -4.37 9.99 -6.25
N VAL A 82 -3.73 8.81 -6.24
CA VAL A 82 -2.37 8.64 -6.77
C VAL A 82 -2.30 8.93 -8.27
N ARG A 83 -3.29 8.47 -9.05
CA ARG A 83 -3.41 8.75 -10.49
C ARG A 83 -3.53 10.25 -10.77
N ALA A 84 -4.31 10.97 -9.95
CA ALA A 84 -4.43 12.43 -10.05
C ALA A 84 -3.11 13.16 -9.72
N ALA A 85 -2.36 12.66 -8.73
CA ALA A 85 -1.07 13.24 -8.33
C ALA A 85 0.08 12.94 -9.32
N THR A 86 -0.07 11.94 -10.19
CA THR A 86 0.97 11.47 -11.13
C THR A 86 0.63 11.75 -12.60
N ALA A 87 -0.29 12.70 -12.87
CA ALA A 87 -0.80 13.03 -14.20
C ALA A 87 0.26 13.48 -15.25
N GLY A 88 1.52 13.67 -14.86
CA GLY A 88 2.64 13.99 -15.76
C GLY A 88 3.40 12.78 -16.32
N GLN A 89 3.04 11.54 -15.96
CA GLN A 89 3.67 10.33 -16.50
C GLN A 89 3.03 9.88 -17.83
N ASP A 90 3.74 9.02 -18.57
CA ASP A 90 3.18 8.34 -19.74
C ASP A 90 1.87 7.61 -19.38
N SER A 91 0.79 7.94 -20.08
CA SER A 91 -0.56 7.50 -19.72
C SER A 91 -0.73 5.98 -19.81
N ASN A 92 -0.03 5.33 -20.74
CA ASN A 92 -0.13 3.88 -20.92
C ASN A 92 0.60 3.15 -19.77
N THR A 93 1.83 3.55 -19.50
CA THR A 93 2.65 3.04 -18.38
C THR A 93 1.96 3.28 -17.04
N GLN A 94 1.33 4.44 -16.85
CA GLN A 94 0.59 4.76 -15.64
C GLN A 94 -0.61 3.82 -15.45
N LYS A 95 -1.40 3.57 -16.50
CA LYS A 95 -2.56 2.67 -16.45
C LYS A 95 -2.15 1.24 -16.12
N GLU A 96 -1.08 0.75 -16.73
CA GLU A 96 -0.54 -0.59 -16.49
C GLU A 96 -0.05 -0.72 -15.05
N ARG A 97 0.80 0.21 -14.58
CA ARG A 97 1.28 0.20 -13.19
C ARG A 97 0.16 0.31 -12.17
N VAL A 98 -0.83 1.17 -12.39
CA VAL A 98 -1.97 1.34 -11.49
C VAL A 98 -2.79 0.04 -11.41
N LEU A 99 -3.00 -0.64 -12.54
CA LEU A 99 -3.68 -1.92 -12.56
C LEU A 99 -2.89 -3.00 -11.81
N GLU A 100 -1.60 -3.14 -12.11
CA GLU A 100 -0.73 -4.14 -11.47
C GLU A 100 -0.65 -3.94 -9.95
N GLU A 101 -0.40 -2.71 -9.51
CA GLU A 101 -0.31 -2.34 -8.10
C GLU A 101 -1.66 -2.52 -7.38
N PHE A 102 -2.77 -2.15 -8.03
CA PHE A 102 -4.09 -2.38 -7.47
C PHE A 102 -4.35 -3.87 -7.22
N VAL A 103 -4.10 -4.72 -8.23
CA VAL A 103 -4.26 -6.17 -8.09
C VAL A 103 -3.30 -6.74 -7.06
N ALA A 104 -2.06 -6.24 -6.99
CA ALA A 104 -1.07 -6.65 -6.00
C ALA A 104 -1.45 -6.27 -4.55
N ARG A 105 -2.27 -5.23 -4.36
CA ARG A 105 -2.76 -4.80 -3.04
C ARG A 105 -4.12 -5.35 -2.64
N LEU A 106 -4.85 -6.00 -3.56
CA LEU A 106 -6.09 -6.71 -3.19
C LEU A 106 -5.81 -7.84 -2.18
N ARG A 107 -6.73 -8.05 -1.25
CA ARG A 107 -6.72 -9.24 -0.37
C ARG A 107 -6.63 -10.53 -1.18
N SER A 108 -5.95 -11.54 -0.64
CA SER A 108 -5.70 -12.80 -1.35
C SER A 108 -6.99 -13.50 -1.82
N ASP A 109 -8.03 -13.49 -0.99
CA ASP A 109 -9.34 -14.09 -1.27
C ASP A 109 -10.09 -13.41 -2.43
N ILE A 110 -9.89 -12.11 -2.64
CA ILE A 110 -10.47 -11.36 -3.77
C ILE A 110 -9.53 -11.43 -4.99
N ARG A 111 -8.23 -11.26 -4.77
CA ARG A 111 -7.18 -11.19 -5.79
C ARG A 111 -7.20 -12.40 -6.71
N TYR A 112 -7.44 -13.59 -6.16
CA TYR A 112 -7.53 -14.83 -6.93
C TYR A 112 -8.59 -14.73 -8.05
N PHE A 113 -9.82 -14.34 -7.71
CA PHE A 113 -10.93 -14.24 -8.66
C PHE A 113 -10.74 -13.10 -9.66
N VAL A 114 -10.09 -12.01 -9.26
CA VAL A 114 -9.75 -10.91 -10.16
C VAL A 114 -8.71 -11.35 -11.20
N LYS A 115 -7.65 -12.06 -10.77
CA LYS A 115 -6.64 -12.60 -11.71
C LYS A 115 -7.22 -13.60 -12.69
N LEU A 116 -8.19 -14.42 -12.24
CA LEU A 116 -8.86 -15.39 -13.10
C LEU A 116 -9.65 -14.73 -14.25
N ASP A 117 -10.16 -13.52 -14.02
CA ASP A 117 -10.92 -12.73 -15.00
C ASP A 117 -10.03 -12.04 -16.06
N ASN A 118 -8.71 -12.04 -15.85
CA ASN A 118 -7.69 -11.41 -16.69
C ASN A 118 -8.04 -9.96 -17.11
N PRO A 119 -8.26 -9.04 -16.14
CA PRO A 119 -8.64 -7.66 -16.43
C PRO A 119 -7.55 -6.94 -17.20
N THR A 120 -7.94 -6.19 -18.23
CA THR A 120 -7.02 -5.38 -19.04
C THR A 120 -7.01 -3.90 -18.62
N THR A 121 -7.90 -3.54 -17.70
CA THR A 121 -8.07 -2.15 -17.24
C THR A 121 -8.30 -2.11 -15.74
N PHE A 122 -7.88 -1.01 -15.12
CA PHE A 122 -8.11 -0.74 -13.69
C PHE A 122 -9.60 -0.83 -13.32
N GLU A 123 -10.48 -0.24 -14.12
CA GLU A 123 -11.92 -0.22 -13.84
C GLU A 123 -12.53 -1.63 -13.86
N GLN A 124 -12.14 -2.49 -14.82
CA GLN A 124 -12.56 -3.90 -14.83
C GLN A 124 -12.12 -4.64 -13.56
N ALA A 125 -10.87 -4.43 -13.14
CA ALA A 125 -10.35 -5.04 -11.92
C ALA A 125 -11.11 -4.56 -10.67
N VAL A 126 -11.45 -3.27 -10.59
CA VAL A 126 -12.22 -2.69 -9.48
C VAL A 126 -13.63 -3.28 -9.44
N THR A 127 -14.35 -3.29 -10.58
CA THR A 127 -15.70 -3.84 -10.64
C THR A 127 -15.71 -5.31 -10.22
N LYS A 128 -14.79 -6.12 -10.76
CA LYS A 128 -14.68 -7.54 -10.40
C LYS A 128 -14.40 -7.72 -8.91
N ALA A 129 -13.44 -6.96 -8.38
CA ALA A 129 -13.07 -7.04 -6.97
C ALA A 129 -14.24 -6.67 -6.05
N GLN A 130 -15.01 -5.63 -6.39
CA GLN A 130 -16.20 -5.23 -5.64
C GLN A 130 -17.30 -6.30 -5.68
N THR A 131 -17.55 -6.92 -6.84
CA THR A 131 -18.53 -8.01 -6.94
C THR A 131 -18.12 -9.20 -6.09
N VAL A 132 -16.85 -9.61 -6.14
CA VAL A 132 -16.34 -10.73 -5.33
C VAL A 132 -16.41 -10.41 -3.84
N GLU A 133 -16.03 -9.20 -3.44
CA GLU A 133 -16.14 -8.75 -2.04
C GLU A 133 -17.58 -8.80 -1.54
N GLN A 134 -18.54 -8.36 -2.37
CA GLN A 134 -19.97 -8.42 -2.07
C GLN A 134 -20.45 -9.87 -1.90
N LEU A 135 -20.11 -10.76 -2.84
CA LEU A 135 -20.48 -12.18 -2.77
C LEU A 135 -19.90 -12.88 -1.54
N LEU A 136 -18.65 -12.56 -1.17
CA LEU A 136 -18.03 -13.09 0.05
C LEU A 136 -18.76 -12.59 1.31
N SER A 137 -19.17 -11.32 1.32
CA SER A 137 -19.96 -10.75 2.43
C SER A 137 -21.36 -11.37 2.53
N GLU A 138 -22.00 -11.62 1.40
CA GLU A 138 -23.32 -12.27 1.33
C GLU A 138 -23.23 -13.72 1.79
N ALA A 139 -22.28 -14.51 1.27
CA ALA A 139 -22.08 -15.90 1.68
C ALA A 139 -21.72 -16.03 3.17
N ALA A 140 -20.94 -15.09 3.71
CA ALA A 140 -20.64 -15.05 5.14
C ALA A 140 -21.90 -14.74 5.99
N SER A 141 -22.74 -13.82 5.51
CA SER A 141 -24.01 -13.47 6.16
C SER A 141 -25.02 -14.63 6.10
N GLU A 142 -25.11 -15.32 4.97
CA GLU A 142 -25.99 -16.47 4.80
C GLU A 142 -25.57 -17.64 5.70
N ARG A 143 -24.27 -17.94 5.80
CA ARG A 143 -23.75 -18.96 6.74
C ARG A 143 -24.04 -18.61 8.20
N LEU A 144 -24.09 -17.33 8.56
CA LEU A 144 -24.47 -16.89 9.90
C LEU A 144 -25.95 -17.16 10.18
N MET A 145 -26.82 -16.91 9.19
CA MET A 145 -28.28 -17.09 9.32
C MET A 145 -28.71 -18.55 9.18
N ASN A 146 -27.98 -19.36 8.42
CA ASN A 146 -28.27 -20.78 8.20
C ASN A 146 -27.00 -21.64 8.34
N PRO A 147 -26.56 -21.93 9.58
CA PRO A 147 -25.30 -22.62 9.84
C PRO A 147 -25.25 -24.07 9.33
N THR A 148 -26.39 -24.66 8.99
CA THR A 148 -26.55 -26.03 8.48
C THR A 148 -26.72 -26.11 6.96
N ALA A 149 -26.74 -24.99 6.23
CA ALA A 149 -26.82 -25.02 4.78
C ALA A 149 -25.54 -25.63 4.19
N THR A 150 -25.65 -26.83 3.61
CA THR A 150 -24.57 -27.42 2.80
C THR A 150 -24.36 -26.57 1.55
N PRO A 151 -23.11 -26.32 1.12
CA PRO A 151 -22.87 -25.58 -0.10
C PRO A 151 -23.50 -26.33 -1.28
N GLN A 152 -24.52 -25.73 -1.89
CA GLN A 152 -25.17 -26.30 -3.07
C GLN A 152 -24.12 -26.35 -4.18
N THR A 153 -23.66 -27.56 -4.49
CA THR A 153 -22.80 -27.82 -5.64
C THR A 153 -23.65 -27.62 -6.87
N VAL A 154 -23.55 -26.45 -7.50
CA VAL A 154 -24.13 -26.21 -8.81
C VAL A 154 -23.28 -27.00 -9.81
N ALA A 155 -23.88 -28.08 -10.33
CA ALA A 155 -23.30 -28.95 -11.35
C ALA A 155 -23.40 -28.34 -12.75
#